data_AF-A0A2N2SMM4-F1
#
_entry.id   AF-A0A2N2SMM4-F1
#
_cell.length_a   1.000
_cell.length_b   1.000
_cell.length_c   1.000
_cell.angle_alpha   90.00
_cell.angle_beta   90.00
_cell.angle_gamma   90.00
#
_symmetry.space_group_name_H-M   'P 1'
#
loop_
_entity.id
_entity.type
_entity.pdbx_description
1 polymer ?
#
loop_
_entity_poly.entity_id
_entity_poly.type
_entity_poly.pdbx_seq_one_letter_code
_entity_poly.pdbx_strand_id
1 'polypeptide(L)'
;MKLSRTLIQGAIATAALVMAGSAAADVTVISFGGANQKAQEKAFYGPFAASKGGNVTPGEYNGEQAKIKAMVEAGNVTWDVVEVESPELLRGCEEGLYEKIDYSKVGAKSEFLPKTVSECGVGIFVWSTALAYNADRLKTAPTSWADFWDVKKFPGKRGLRKGAKYTLEFALLADGVKADDVYKVLGTKAGVERAFKKLDQIKGDIQWWEAGAQPPQLLASGDVVMSSVYNGRIAAAQKEGKNLKIVWNGSIYDVDSWAIPKGSPKRDEAYRFIKFAS
;
A
#
# COMPACT_ATOMS: atom_id res chain seq x y z
N MET A 1 12.71 -34.70 84.49
CA MET A 1 11.46 -33.95 84.24
C MET A 1 11.81 -32.74 83.38
N LYS A 2 11.01 -32.49 82.32
CA LYS A 2 11.08 -31.41 81.31
C LYS A 2 11.90 -31.66 80.03
N LEU A 3 11.20 -32.39 79.16
CA LEU A 3 11.08 -32.37 77.70
C LEU A 3 11.96 -31.45 76.82
N SER A 4 12.58 -32.16 75.88
CA SER A 4 13.10 -31.84 74.56
C SER A 4 12.26 -30.88 73.71
N ARG A 5 12.91 -30.00 72.93
CA ARG A 5 12.41 -29.51 71.64
C ARG A 5 13.54 -29.30 70.63
N THR A 6 13.70 -30.29 69.77
CA THR A 6 14.39 -30.25 68.49
C THR A 6 13.61 -29.32 67.54
N LEU A 7 14.24 -28.27 67.02
CA LEU A 7 13.69 -27.46 65.94
C LEU A 7 14.33 -27.89 64.62
N ILE A 8 13.53 -28.60 63.83
CA ILE A 8 13.83 -29.12 62.50
C ILE A 8 13.85 -27.94 61.52
N GLN A 9 14.94 -27.81 60.77
CA GLN A 9 15.05 -26.97 59.57
C GLN A 9 14.01 -27.42 58.54
N GLY A 10 13.11 -26.52 58.16
CA GLY A 10 12.20 -26.69 57.03
C GLY A 10 12.29 -25.47 56.12
N ALA A 11 13.27 -25.45 55.21
CA ALA A 11 13.32 -24.47 54.13
C ALA A 11 12.31 -24.89 53.05
N ILE A 12 11.11 -24.30 53.07
CA ILE A 12 10.15 -24.40 51.97
C ILE A 12 10.57 -23.36 50.94
N ALA A 13 11.33 -23.81 49.92
CA ALA A 13 11.58 -23.03 48.72
C ALA A 13 10.34 -23.11 47.82
N THR A 14 9.44 -22.14 47.94
CA THR A 14 8.33 -21.98 47.02
C THR A 14 8.88 -21.45 45.69
N ALA A 15 9.17 -22.36 44.76
CA ALA A 15 9.47 -22.00 43.38
C ALA A 15 8.18 -21.42 42.74
N ALA A 16 8.05 -20.09 42.79
CA ALA A 16 7.08 -19.40 41.96
C ALA A 16 7.55 -19.53 40.50
N LEU A 17 7.05 -20.54 39.78
CA LEU A 17 7.02 -20.49 38.33
C LEU A 17 6.10 -19.33 37.96
N VAL A 18 6.70 -18.16 37.77
CA VAL A 18 6.10 -17.11 36.95
C VAL A 18 6.08 -17.70 35.55
N MET A 19 4.97 -18.35 35.19
CA MET A 19 4.62 -18.49 33.78
C MET A 19 4.41 -17.07 33.28
N ALA A 20 5.49 -16.44 32.81
CA ALA A 20 5.40 -15.35 31.87
C ALA A 20 4.72 -15.95 30.64
N GLY A 21 3.39 -15.94 30.64
CA GLY A 21 2.64 -16.14 29.41
C GLY A 21 3.23 -15.17 28.42
N SER A 22 3.80 -15.68 27.32
CA SER A 22 4.39 -14.85 26.28
C SER A 22 3.33 -13.84 25.87
N ALA A 23 3.46 -12.60 26.31
CA ALA A 23 2.65 -11.51 25.79
C ALA A 23 2.86 -11.56 24.28
N ALA A 24 1.77 -11.74 23.52
CA ALA A 24 1.87 -11.76 22.06
C ALA A 24 2.56 -10.47 21.64
N ALA A 25 3.75 -10.58 21.04
CA ALA A 25 4.56 -9.41 20.76
C ALA A 25 3.90 -8.54 19.69
N ASP A 26 3.92 -7.22 19.93
CA ASP A 26 3.32 -6.22 19.05
C ASP A 26 4.07 -6.13 17.72
N VAL A 27 3.35 -5.88 16.62
CA VAL A 27 3.90 -5.78 15.27
C VAL A 27 3.74 -4.36 14.71
N THR A 28 4.78 -3.82 14.08
CA THR A 28 4.70 -2.54 13.37
C THR A 28 4.26 -2.78 11.92
N VAL A 29 3.10 -2.24 11.53
CA VAL A 29 2.54 -2.41 10.18
C VAL A 29 2.46 -1.06 9.49
N ILE A 30 3.05 -0.97 8.29
CA ILE A 30 3.17 0.28 7.52
C ILE A 30 2.27 0.22 6.30
N SER A 31 1.42 1.24 6.11
CA SER A 31 0.43 1.36 5.04
C SER A 31 0.47 2.72 4.36
N PHE A 32 -0.32 2.92 3.30
CA PHE A 32 -0.54 4.18 2.60
C PHE A 32 -1.46 5.19 3.31
N GLY A 33 -1.85 4.92 4.56
CA GLY A 33 -2.59 5.87 5.39
C GLY A 33 -4.00 6.23 4.91
N GLY A 34 -4.58 7.23 5.56
CA GLY A 34 -5.89 7.79 5.21
C GLY A 34 -7.02 6.75 5.16
N ALA A 35 -7.87 6.80 4.14
CA ALA A 35 -9.01 5.88 4.02
C ALA A 35 -8.60 4.41 3.88
N ASN A 36 -7.39 4.12 3.37
CA ASN A 36 -6.88 2.76 3.26
C ASN A 36 -6.54 2.19 4.63
N GLN A 37 -5.71 2.89 5.40
CA GLN A 37 -5.35 2.46 6.74
C GLN A 37 -6.56 2.36 7.66
N LYS A 38 -7.51 3.31 7.59
CA LYS A 38 -8.77 3.19 8.36
C LYS A 38 -9.56 1.93 8.03
N ALA A 39 -9.53 1.49 6.76
CA ALA A 39 -10.16 0.24 6.37
C ALA A 39 -9.41 -0.97 6.94
N GLN A 40 -8.07 -0.97 6.89
CA GLN A 40 -7.22 -2.02 7.45
C GLN A 40 -7.28 -2.09 8.99
N GLU A 41 -7.40 -0.95 9.67
CA GLU A 41 -7.59 -0.89 11.12
C GLU A 41 -8.86 -1.65 11.54
N LYS A 42 -9.95 -1.42 10.79
CA LYS A 42 -11.23 -2.08 11.03
C LYS A 42 -11.24 -3.55 10.60
N ALA A 43 -10.62 -3.86 9.46
CA ALA A 43 -10.67 -5.20 8.87
C ALA A 43 -9.64 -6.16 9.49
N PHE A 44 -8.47 -5.65 9.84
CA PHE A 44 -7.31 -6.45 10.21
C PHE A 44 -6.79 -6.12 11.61
N TYR A 45 -6.46 -4.86 11.91
CA TYR A 45 -5.64 -4.56 13.09
C TYR A 45 -6.41 -4.78 14.41
N GLY A 46 -7.62 -4.23 14.50
CA GLY A 46 -8.50 -4.45 15.66
C GLY A 46 -8.86 -5.94 15.84
N PRO A 47 -9.35 -6.62 14.78
CA PRO A 47 -9.63 -8.05 14.84
C PRO A 47 -8.42 -8.92 15.19
N PHE A 48 -7.22 -8.59 14.70
CA PHE A 48 -5.99 -9.30 15.04
C PHE A 48 -5.67 -9.19 16.53
N ALA A 49 -5.74 -7.98 17.10
CA ALA A 49 -5.57 -7.77 18.53
C ALA A 49 -6.63 -8.52 19.36
N ALA A 50 -7.90 -8.47 18.94
CA ALA A 50 -8.99 -9.20 19.60
C ALA A 50 -8.80 -10.74 19.55
N SER A 51 -8.15 -11.26 18.51
CA SER A 51 -7.80 -12.68 18.38
C SER A 51 -6.62 -13.12 19.26
N LYS A 52 -6.07 -12.23 20.09
CA LYS A 52 -4.84 -12.41 20.88
C LYS A 52 -3.59 -12.57 20.01
N GLY A 53 -3.60 -12.00 18.80
CA GLY A 53 -2.45 -11.99 17.89
C GLY A 53 -1.29 -11.10 18.36
N GLY A 54 -1.58 -10.10 19.20
CA GLY A 54 -0.68 -9.00 19.59
C GLY A 54 -1.29 -7.65 19.17
N ASN A 55 -0.74 -6.52 19.62
CA ASN A 55 -1.19 -5.23 19.11
C ASN A 55 -0.49 -4.89 17.78
N VAL A 56 -1.17 -4.10 16.97
CA VAL A 56 -0.58 -3.50 15.77
C VAL A 56 -0.22 -2.06 16.07
N THR A 57 1.04 -1.68 15.84
CA THR A 57 1.47 -0.29 15.79
C THR A 57 1.40 0.16 14.33
N PRO A 58 0.38 0.94 13.92
CA PRO A 58 0.26 1.39 12.55
C PRO A 58 1.25 2.52 12.26
N GLY A 59 1.78 2.56 11.04
CA GLY A 59 2.53 3.68 10.50
C GLY A 59 2.17 3.94 9.05
N GLU A 60 2.52 5.13 8.56
CA GLU A 60 2.17 5.59 7.21
C GLU A 60 3.41 5.91 6.38
N TYR A 61 3.29 5.69 5.07
CA TYR A 61 4.24 6.11 4.04
C TYR A 61 3.54 6.23 2.67
N ASN A 62 4.25 6.62 1.61
CA ASN A 62 3.70 6.75 0.25
C ASN A 62 4.41 5.84 -0.77
N GLY A 63 5.08 4.79 -0.31
CA GLY A 63 5.85 3.88 -1.16
C GLY A 63 7.32 4.25 -1.29
N GLU A 64 7.88 5.05 -0.37
CA GLU A 64 9.29 5.48 -0.39
C GLU A 64 10.24 4.31 -0.12
N GLN A 65 10.51 3.47 -1.13
CA GLN A 65 11.39 2.29 -1.05
C GLN A 65 12.80 2.61 -0.53
N ALA A 66 13.29 3.83 -0.77
CA ALA A 66 14.56 4.30 -0.22
C ALA A 66 14.61 4.25 1.32
N LYS A 67 13.48 4.45 2.00
CA LYS A 67 13.39 4.35 3.46
C LYS A 67 13.56 2.91 3.95
N ILE A 68 12.96 1.94 3.23
CA ILE A 68 13.12 0.51 3.50
C ILE A 68 14.58 0.11 3.28
N LYS A 69 15.15 0.51 2.15
CA LYS A 69 16.56 0.27 1.82
C LYS A 69 17.51 0.80 2.89
N ALA A 70 17.33 2.05 3.31
CA ALA A 70 18.17 2.65 4.35
C ALA A 70 18.11 1.88 5.68
N MET A 71 16.93 1.41 6.11
CA MET A 71 16.80 0.59 7.32
C MET A 71 17.52 -0.75 7.20
N VAL A 72 17.37 -1.42 6.06
CA VAL A 72 17.99 -2.73 5.78
C VAL A 72 19.52 -2.60 5.73
N GLU A 73 20.04 -1.62 4.99
CA GLU A 73 21.49 -1.38 4.86
C GLU A 73 22.12 -0.98 6.20
N ALA A 74 21.41 -0.23 7.04
CA ALA A 74 21.87 0.14 8.37
C ALA A 74 21.77 -1.00 9.40
N GLY A 75 21.11 -2.12 9.06
CA GLY A 75 20.84 -3.21 10.01
C GLY A 75 19.92 -2.80 11.18
N ASN A 76 19.13 -1.73 11.01
CA ASN A 76 18.26 -1.17 12.04
C ASN A 76 16.82 -1.09 11.54
N VAL A 77 16.22 -2.25 11.31
CA VAL A 77 14.86 -2.39 10.79
C VAL A 77 13.85 -2.27 11.92
N THR A 78 13.00 -1.26 11.81
CA THR A 78 11.93 -0.96 12.80
C THR A 78 10.52 -1.23 12.27
N TRP A 79 10.41 -1.58 10.99
CA TRP A 79 9.16 -1.94 10.31
C TRP A 79 9.08 -3.45 10.15
N ASP A 80 7.98 -4.05 10.61
CA ASP A 80 7.85 -5.51 10.66
C ASP A 80 7.05 -6.03 9.47
N VAL A 81 5.99 -5.32 9.08
CA VAL A 81 5.18 -5.60 7.89
C VAL A 81 4.95 -4.31 7.11
N VAL A 82 5.06 -4.35 5.80
CA VAL A 82 4.85 -3.20 4.93
C VAL A 82 3.91 -3.60 3.79
N GLU A 83 2.87 -2.80 3.57
CA GLU A 83 2.04 -2.83 2.38
C GLU A 83 2.81 -2.23 1.19
N VAL A 84 2.98 -2.98 0.11
CA VAL A 84 3.73 -2.57 -1.07
C VAL A 84 2.94 -2.83 -2.36
N GLU A 85 3.04 -1.89 -3.29
CA GLU A 85 2.54 -2.04 -4.67
C GLU A 85 3.46 -3.01 -5.46
N SER A 86 2.95 -3.66 -6.51
CA SER A 86 3.69 -4.73 -7.21
C SER A 86 5.06 -4.29 -7.75
N PRO A 87 5.24 -3.08 -8.33
CA PRO A 87 6.55 -2.68 -8.86
C PRO A 87 7.63 -2.47 -7.79
N GLU A 88 7.25 -2.00 -6.60
CA GLU A 88 8.16 -1.86 -5.46
C GLU A 88 8.44 -3.22 -4.80
N LEU A 89 7.44 -4.12 -4.76
CA LEU A 89 7.63 -5.49 -4.28
C LEU A 89 8.64 -6.24 -5.15
N LEU A 90 8.47 -6.22 -6.47
CA LEU A 90 9.37 -6.88 -7.42
C LEU A 90 10.81 -6.39 -7.24
N ARG A 91 11.01 -5.06 -7.35
CA ARG A 91 12.33 -4.45 -7.27
C ARG A 91 12.98 -4.65 -5.91
N GLY A 92 12.21 -4.49 -4.82
CA GLY A 92 12.73 -4.70 -3.48
C GLY A 92 13.08 -6.16 -3.20
N CYS A 93 12.36 -7.11 -3.80
CA CYS A 93 12.71 -8.53 -3.72
C CYS A 93 14.04 -8.83 -4.43
N GLU A 94 14.22 -8.30 -5.64
CA GLU A 94 15.47 -8.42 -6.41
C GLU A 94 16.66 -7.76 -5.70
N GLU A 95 16.44 -6.61 -5.06
CA GLU A 95 17.45 -5.90 -4.26
C GLU A 95 17.70 -6.52 -2.87
N GLY A 96 16.96 -7.58 -2.48
CA GLY A 96 17.11 -8.24 -1.18
C GLY A 96 16.59 -7.43 0.01
N LEU A 97 15.68 -6.47 -0.23
CA LEU A 97 15.08 -5.61 0.80
C LEU A 97 13.96 -6.29 1.58
N TYR A 98 13.42 -7.40 1.06
CA TYR A 98 12.34 -8.15 1.68
C TYR A 98 12.76 -9.59 1.96
N GLU A 99 12.16 -10.19 2.99
CA GLU A 99 12.27 -11.63 3.23
C GLU A 99 11.52 -12.42 2.14
N LYS A 100 12.09 -13.55 1.73
CA LYS A 100 11.34 -14.55 0.97
C LYS A 100 10.25 -15.14 1.85
N ILE A 101 9.04 -15.26 1.30
CA ILE A 101 7.87 -15.72 2.03
C ILE A 101 7.85 -17.26 2.08
N ASP A 102 7.79 -17.77 3.30
CA ASP A 102 7.44 -19.16 3.56
C ASP A 102 5.92 -19.32 3.57
N TYR A 103 5.37 -19.78 2.45
CA TYR A 103 3.92 -19.95 2.30
C TYR A 103 3.32 -21.00 3.24
N SER A 104 4.12 -21.93 3.75
CA SER A 104 3.63 -22.88 4.76
C SER A 104 3.19 -22.19 6.06
N LYS A 105 3.70 -20.97 6.32
CA LYS A 105 3.34 -20.15 7.48
C LYS A 105 2.15 -19.22 7.25
N VAL A 106 1.79 -18.91 5.99
CA VAL A 106 0.71 -17.95 5.70
C VAL A 106 -0.56 -18.59 5.13
N GLY A 107 -0.45 -19.66 4.35
CA GLY A 107 -1.59 -20.27 3.67
C GLY A 107 -1.17 -20.97 2.38
N ALA A 108 -1.96 -21.93 1.93
CA ALA A 108 -1.62 -22.65 0.70
C ALA A 108 -1.73 -21.68 -0.48
N LYS A 109 -0.74 -21.69 -1.39
CA LYS A 109 -0.74 -20.80 -2.57
C LYS A 109 -2.00 -20.91 -3.43
N SER A 110 -2.69 -22.05 -3.39
CA SER A 110 -3.96 -22.29 -4.09
C SER A 110 -5.17 -21.58 -3.49
N GLU A 111 -5.07 -21.10 -2.24
CA GLU A 111 -6.12 -20.31 -1.58
C GLU A 111 -6.11 -18.84 -2.04
N PHE A 112 -5.03 -18.43 -2.71
CA PHE A 112 -4.85 -17.09 -3.25
C PHE A 112 -5.27 -17.01 -4.71
N LEU A 113 -5.66 -15.80 -5.14
CA LEU A 113 -5.93 -15.54 -6.55
C LEU A 113 -4.64 -15.68 -7.38
N PRO A 114 -4.75 -16.05 -8.66
CA PRO A 114 -3.61 -16.03 -9.57
C PRO A 114 -2.93 -14.65 -9.56
N LYS A 115 -1.60 -14.64 -9.55
CA LYS A 115 -0.74 -13.42 -9.51
C LYS A 115 -0.77 -12.62 -8.20
N THR A 116 -1.44 -13.09 -7.15
CA THR A 116 -1.37 -12.46 -5.80
C THR A 116 -0.40 -13.19 -4.87
N VAL A 117 0.37 -14.13 -5.41
CA VAL A 117 1.43 -14.90 -4.74
C VAL A 117 2.75 -14.53 -5.40
N SER A 118 3.73 -14.11 -4.61
CA SER A 118 5.05 -13.72 -5.10
C SER A 118 6.17 -14.31 -4.24
N GLU A 119 7.43 -14.12 -4.62
CA GLU A 119 8.56 -14.63 -3.84
C GLU A 119 8.72 -13.93 -2.49
N CYS A 120 8.46 -12.61 -2.43
CA CYS A 120 8.72 -11.78 -1.24
C CYS A 120 7.46 -11.11 -0.65
N GLY A 121 6.25 -11.45 -1.11
CA GLY A 121 5.03 -10.85 -0.60
C GLY A 121 3.75 -11.64 -0.86
N VAL A 122 2.75 -11.39 -0.01
CA VAL A 122 1.44 -12.03 -0.02
C VAL A 122 0.39 -10.97 -0.38
N GLY A 123 -0.35 -11.17 -1.46
CA GLY A 123 -1.32 -10.20 -1.95
C GLY A 123 -2.52 -10.04 -1.00
N ILE A 124 -3.01 -8.80 -0.87
CA ILE A 124 -3.98 -8.40 0.16
C ILE A 124 -5.31 -7.96 -0.45
N PHE A 125 -5.26 -7.12 -1.48
CA PHE A 125 -6.43 -6.66 -2.20
C PHE A 125 -6.02 -6.10 -3.57
N VAL A 126 -7.01 -6.09 -4.47
CA VAL A 126 -6.88 -5.47 -5.80
C VAL A 126 -7.47 -4.06 -5.74
N TRP A 127 -6.75 -3.11 -6.31
CA TRP A 127 -7.22 -1.73 -6.46
C TRP A 127 -6.95 -1.23 -7.88
N SER A 128 -7.43 -0.04 -8.23
CA SER A 128 -7.11 0.56 -9.52
C SER A 128 -6.77 2.04 -9.39
N THR A 129 -5.75 2.46 -10.14
CA THR A 129 -5.58 3.88 -10.45
C THR A 129 -6.37 4.21 -11.71
N ALA A 130 -7.16 5.27 -11.64
CA ALA A 130 -8.08 5.66 -12.69
C ALA A 130 -8.13 7.17 -12.82
N LEU A 131 -8.77 7.63 -13.90
CA LEU A 131 -9.13 9.02 -14.08
C LEU A 131 -10.37 9.33 -13.22
N ALA A 132 -10.38 10.45 -12.51
CA ALA A 132 -11.57 10.97 -11.85
C ALA A 132 -11.75 12.47 -12.05
N TYR A 133 -12.99 12.92 -11.89
CA TYR A 133 -13.41 14.31 -12.02
C TYR A 133 -14.52 14.63 -11.01
N ASN A 134 -14.79 15.92 -10.82
CA ASN A 134 -15.93 16.40 -10.03
C ASN A 134 -17.12 16.72 -10.95
N ALA A 135 -18.22 15.96 -10.81
CA ALA A 135 -19.38 16.09 -11.67
C ALA A 135 -20.20 17.36 -11.42
N ASP A 136 -19.99 18.06 -10.29
CA ASP A 136 -20.61 19.36 -10.03
C ASP A 136 -19.92 20.50 -10.79
N ARG A 137 -18.71 20.25 -11.31
CA ARG A 137 -17.84 21.28 -11.92
C ARG A 137 -17.68 21.15 -13.43
N LEU A 138 -17.88 19.96 -13.99
CA LEU A 138 -17.77 19.73 -15.42
C LEU A 138 -19.15 19.61 -16.07
N LYS A 139 -19.38 20.41 -17.12
CA LYS A 139 -20.61 20.35 -17.95
C LYS A 139 -20.72 19.06 -18.74
N THR A 140 -19.58 18.47 -19.09
CA THR A 140 -19.48 17.23 -19.87
C THR A 140 -18.53 16.29 -19.14
N ALA A 141 -18.85 15.01 -19.08
CA ALA A 141 -17.98 14.02 -18.48
C ALA A 141 -16.79 13.70 -19.41
N PRO A 142 -15.54 13.66 -18.92
CA PRO A 142 -14.45 13.04 -19.65
C PRO A 142 -14.67 11.53 -19.74
N THR A 143 -14.12 10.90 -20.79
CA THR A 143 -14.33 9.48 -21.11
C THR A 143 -13.04 8.69 -21.31
N SER A 144 -11.90 9.38 -21.35
CA SER A 144 -10.60 8.77 -21.65
C SER A 144 -9.43 9.62 -21.14
N TRP A 145 -8.23 9.03 -21.15
CA TRP A 145 -6.99 9.79 -20.95
C TRP A 145 -6.70 10.80 -22.07
N ALA A 146 -7.25 10.64 -23.27
CA ALA A 146 -7.17 11.67 -24.30
C ALA A 146 -7.93 12.94 -23.88
N ASP A 147 -9.13 12.80 -23.28
CA ASP A 147 -9.88 13.93 -22.73
C ASP A 147 -9.12 14.62 -21.58
N PHE A 148 -8.37 13.86 -20.77
CA PHE A 148 -7.51 14.43 -19.73
C PHE A 148 -6.46 15.38 -20.31
N TRP A 149 -5.89 15.05 -21.48
CA TRP A 149 -4.91 15.90 -22.18
C TRP A 149 -5.53 17.06 -22.97
N ASP A 150 -6.84 17.05 -23.23
CA ASP A 150 -7.52 18.11 -23.98
C ASP A 150 -7.86 19.31 -23.08
N VAL A 151 -6.87 20.18 -22.86
CA VAL A 151 -7.00 21.40 -22.05
C VAL A 151 -7.94 22.44 -22.67
N LYS A 152 -8.27 22.32 -23.97
CA LYS A 152 -9.20 23.24 -24.64
C LYS A 152 -10.64 22.82 -24.39
N LYS A 153 -10.94 21.53 -24.54
CA LYS A 153 -12.27 20.95 -24.27
C LYS A 153 -12.59 20.94 -22.78
N PHE A 154 -11.60 20.65 -21.95
CA PHE A 154 -11.71 20.66 -20.50
C PHE A 154 -10.68 21.62 -19.89
N PRO A 155 -10.96 22.93 -19.81
CA PRO A 155 -10.03 23.90 -19.24
C PRO A 155 -9.85 23.69 -17.73
N GLY A 156 -8.61 23.78 -17.25
CA GLY A 156 -8.26 23.68 -15.82
C GLY A 156 -7.00 22.86 -15.53
N LYS A 157 -6.56 22.80 -14.28
CA LYS A 157 -5.39 22.00 -13.89
C LYS A 157 -5.70 20.50 -13.82
N ARG A 158 -4.66 19.69 -13.95
CA ARG A 158 -4.66 18.22 -13.91
C ARG A 158 -3.94 17.73 -12.68
N GLY A 159 -4.40 16.65 -12.05
CA GLY A 159 -3.66 15.95 -10.99
C GLY A 159 -2.99 14.68 -11.51
N LEU A 160 -1.68 14.54 -11.34
CA LEU A 160 -0.95 13.29 -11.60
C LEU A 160 -0.01 12.98 -10.44
N ARG A 161 0.30 11.69 -10.23
CA ARG A 161 1.27 11.29 -9.21
C ARG A 161 2.65 11.83 -9.56
N LYS A 162 3.38 12.33 -8.58
CA LYS A 162 4.77 12.76 -8.72
C LYS A 162 5.71 11.55 -8.85
N GLY A 163 5.65 10.89 -9.99
CA GLY A 163 6.48 9.72 -10.30
C GLY A 163 6.14 9.14 -11.67
N ALA A 164 7.06 8.36 -12.22
CA ALA A 164 6.89 7.74 -13.54
C ALA A 164 5.81 6.66 -13.55
N LYS A 165 5.72 5.87 -12.46
CA LYS A 165 4.75 4.77 -12.31
C LYS A 165 3.32 5.28 -12.52
N TYR A 166 2.57 4.59 -13.38
CA TYR A 166 1.22 4.92 -13.87
C TYR A 166 1.14 6.17 -14.75
N THR A 167 1.89 7.21 -14.43
CA THR A 167 1.92 8.48 -15.16
C THR A 167 2.36 8.31 -16.62
N LEU A 168 3.40 7.50 -16.87
CA LEU A 168 3.88 7.25 -18.25
C LEU A 168 2.89 6.40 -19.05
N GLU A 169 2.27 5.42 -18.39
CA GLU A 169 1.23 4.58 -18.97
C GLU A 169 0.03 5.44 -19.42
N PHE A 170 -0.46 6.32 -18.55
CA PHE A 170 -1.56 7.24 -18.88
C PHE A 170 -1.21 8.21 -20.00
N ALA A 171 0.04 8.69 -20.04
CA ALA A 171 0.52 9.50 -21.15
C ALA A 171 0.45 8.72 -22.48
N LEU A 172 0.91 7.47 -22.52
CA LEU A 172 0.82 6.66 -23.74
C LEU A 172 -0.61 6.31 -24.13
N LEU A 173 -1.50 6.05 -23.17
CA LEU A 173 -2.93 5.85 -23.43
C LEU A 173 -3.56 7.12 -24.02
N ALA A 174 -3.22 8.31 -23.50
CA ALA A 174 -3.62 9.59 -24.07
C ALA A 174 -3.01 9.86 -25.45
N ASP A 175 -1.90 9.20 -25.77
CA ASP A 175 -1.23 9.24 -27.07
C ASP A 175 -1.70 8.15 -28.05
N GLY A 176 -2.79 7.46 -27.72
CA GLY A 176 -3.44 6.48 -28.59
C GLY A 176 -2.76 5.11 -28.63
N VAL A 177 -1.80 4.84 -27.76
CA VAL A 177 -1.26 3.47 -27.59
C VAL A 177 -2.37 2.59 -27.01
N LYS A 178 -2.57 1.42 -27.61
CA LYS A 178 -3.54 0.43 -27.11
C LYS A 178 -3.07 -0.09 -25.75
N ALA A 179 -4.01 -0.38 -24.85
CA ALA A 179 -3.71 -0.86 -23.50
C ALA A 179 -2.73 -2.05 -23.49
N ASP A 180 -2.95 -3.03 -24.37
CA ASP A 180 -2.11 -4.24 -24.46
C ASP A 180 -0.68 -3.96 -24.98
N ASP A 181 -0.45 -2.83 -25.64
CA ASP A 181 0.85 -2.44 -26.18
C ASP A 181 1.62 -1.48 -25.25
N VAL A 182 1.01 -0.97 -24.17
CA VAL A 182 1.62 0.06 -23.31
C VAL A 182 2.99 -0.38 -22.79
N TYR A 183 3.09 -1.57 -22.20
CA TYR A 183 4.36 -2.07 -21.66
C TYR A 183 5.35 -2.49 -22.74
N LYS A 184 4.88 -2.92 -23.93
CA LYS A 184 5.76 -3.16 -25.09
C LYS A 184 6.43 -1.87 -25.55
N VAL A 185 5.69 -0.76 -25.56
CA VAL A 185 6.22 0.56 -25.89
C VAL A 185 7.17 1.04 -24.80
N LEU A 186 6.75 1.01 -23.53
CA LEU A 186 7.58 1.44 -22.38
C LEU A 186 8.84 0.60 -22.18
N GLY A 187 8.89 -0.63 -22.69
CA GLY A 187 10.08 -1.47 -22.70
C GLY A 187 11.23 -0.95 -23.56
N THR A 188 11.08 0.20 -24.23
CA THR A 188 12.10 0.80 -25.09
C THR A 188 12.40 2.24 -24.69
N LYS A 189 13.65 2.68 -24.87
CA LYS A 189 14.05 4.08 -24.64
C LYS A 189 13.17 5.07 -25.43
N ALA A 190 12.89 4.76 -26.69
CA ALA A 190 12.05 5.59 -27.56
C ALA A 190 10.60 5.69 -27.05
N GLY A 191 10.03 4.61 -26.51
CA GLY A 191 8.69 4.63 -25.92
C GLY A 191 8.62 5.44 -24.62
N VAL A 192 9.65 5.38 -23.79
CA VAL A 192 9.77 6.24 -22.60
C VAL A 192 9.87 7.71 -23.01
N GLU A 193 10.72 8.05 -23.99
CA GLU A 193 10.82 9.41 -24.55
C GLU A 193 9.49 9.90 -25.14
N ARG A 194 8.74 9.02 -25.81
CA ARG A 194 7.39 9.32 -26.33
C ARG A 194 6.44 9.70 -25.20
N ALA A 195 6.42 8.95 -24.10
CA ALA A 195 5.59 9.25 -22.93
C ALA A 195 5.96 10.60 -22.30
N PHE A 196 7.26 10.91 -22.15
CA PHE A 196 7.71 12.20 -21.64
C PHE A 196 7.33 13.37 -22.56
N LYS A 197 7.50 13.22 -23.88
CA LYS A 197 7.05 14.23 -24.86
C LYS A 197 5.55 14.50 -24.76
N LYS A 198 4.76 13.48 -24.45
CA LYS A 198 3.33 13.63 -24.23
C LYS A 198 3.03 14.41 -22.94
N LEU A 199 3.75 14.14 -21.86
CA LEU A 199 3.65 14.91 -20.61
C LEU A 199 4.08 16.38 -20.79
N ASP A 200 5.12 16.65 -21.60
CA ASP A 200 5.59 18.00 -21.90
C ASP A 200 4.50 18.92 -22.46
N GLN A 201 3.49 18.35 -23.13
CA GLN A 201 2.37 19.11 -23.70
C GLN A 201 1.49 19.78 -22.64
N ILE A 202 1.40 19.19 -21.43
CA ILE A 202 0.50 19.66 -20.36
C ILE A 202 1.22 19.89 -19.03
N LYS A 203 2.56 19.77 -18.96
CA LYS A 203 3.31 19.86 -17.70
C LYS A 203 3.05 21.14 -16.90
N GLY A 204 2.75 22.25 -17.58
CA GLY A 204 2.40 23.52 -16.93
C GLY A 204 1.04 23.49 -16.22
N ASP A 205 0.16 22.58 -16.63
CA ASP A 205 -1.19 22.41 -16.09
C ASP A 205 -1.25 21.30 -15.03
N ILE A 206 -0.16 20.56 -14.80
CA ILE A 206 -0.13 19.45 -13.84
C ILE A 206 0.22 19.92 -12.44
N GLN A 207 -0.67 19.63 -11.49
CA GLN A 207 -0.40 19.60 -10.07
C GLN A 207 0.01 18.19 -9.65
N TRP A 208 1.25 18.06 -9.18
CA TRP A 208 1.84 16.79 -8.80
C TRP A 208 1.46 16.43 -7.36
N TRP A 209 0.71 15.35 -7.19
CA TRP A 209 0.39 14.83 -5.87
C TRP A 209 1.39 13.75 -5.44
N GLU A 210 1.64 13.67 -4.13
CA GLU A 210 2.60 12.75 -3.51
C GLU A 210 1.91 11.74 -2.59
N ALA A 211 0.75 12.09 -2.03
CA ALA A 211 -0.02 11.23 -1.14
C ALA A 211 -1.42 10.93 -1.68
N GLY A 212 -1.89 9.70 -1.52
CA GLY A 212 -3.18 9.23 -2.06
C GLY A 212 -4.42 9.95 -1.52
N ALA A 213 -4.30 10.70 -0.42
CA ALA A 213 -5.38 11.54 0.11
C ALA A 213 -5.56 12.87 -0.63
N GLN A 214 -4.55 13.36 -1.36
CA GLN A 214 -4.57 14.66 -2.01
C GLN A 214 -5.55 14.73 -3.20
N PRO A 215 -5.62 13.75 -4.12
CA PRO A 215 -6.44 13.90 -5.33
C PRO A 215 -7.94 14.15 -5.09
N PRO A 216 -8.63 13.42 -4.18
CA PRO A 216 -10.02 13.73 -3.88
C PRO A 216 -10.22 15.14 -3.31
N GLN A 217 -9.27 15.65 -2.53
CA GLN A 217 -9.32 17.00 -1.97
C GLN A 217 -9.19 18.05 -3.08
N LEU A 218 -8.21 17.89 -3.97
CA LEU A 218 -7.98 18.78 -5.13
C LEU A 218 -9.19 18.82 -6.07
N LEU A 219 -9.84 17.67 -6.29
CA LEU A 219 -11.06 17.59 -7.09
C LEU A 219 -12.27 18.25 -6.40
N ALA A 220 -12.38 18.11 -5.08
CA ALA A 220 -13.47 18.71 -4.31
C ALA A 220 -13.32 20.25 -4.24
N SER A 221 -12.12 20.75 -3.96
CA SER A 221 -11.81 22.19 -3.94
C SER A 221 -11.89 22.83 -5.32
N GLY A 222 -11.68 22.04 -6.39
CA GLY A 222 -11.62 22.52 -7.77
C GLY A 222 -10.23 23.03 -8.16
N ASP A 223 -9.21 22.75 -7.36
CA ASP A 223 -7.81 23.05 -7.68
C ASP A 223 -7.36 22.32 -8.95
N VAL A 224 -7.95 21.15 -9.22
CA VAL A 224 -7.83 20.42 -10.49
C VAL A 224 -9.21 20.04 -11.01
N VAL A 225 -9.38 19.99 -12.33
CA VAL A 225 -10.63 19.57 -12.98
C VAL A 225 -10.70 18.05 -13.19
N MET A 226 -9.54 17.41 -13.27
CA MET A 226 -9.38 15.97 -13.39
C MET A 226 -8.11 15.54 -12.67
N SER A 227 -8.08 14.30 -12.18
CA SER A 227 -6.86 13.72 -11.60
C SER A 227 -6.77 12.22 -11.87
N SER A 228 -5.56 11.69 -11.98
CA SER A 228 -5.33 10.29 -11.63
C SER A 228 -5.57 10.12 -10.13
N VAL A 229 -6.24 9.04 -9.76
CA VAL A 229 -6.63 8.76 -8.37
C VAL A 229 -6.56 7.27 -8.08
N TYR A 230 -6.45 6.91 -6.80
CA TYR A 230 -6.75 5.56 -6.34
C TYR A 230 -8.27 5.42 -6.13
N ASN A 231 -8.90 4.41 -6.74
CA ASN A 231 -10.35 4.23 -6.76
C ASN A 231 -10.98 4.20 -5.34
N GLY A 232 -10.34 3.53 -4.38
CA GLY A 232 -10.80 3.48 -2.99
C GLY A 232 -10.89 4.87 -2.32
N ARG A 233 -10.04 5.81 -2.72
CA ARG A 233 -10.03 7.19 -2.20
C ARG A 233 -11.24 7.98 -2.70
N ILE A 234 -11.66 7.74 -3.95
CA ILE A 234 -12.91 8.31 -4.47
C ILE A 234 -14.12 7.67 -3.82
N ALA A 235 -14.13 6.35 -3.64
CA ALA A 235 -15.23 5.66 -2.95
C ALA A 235 -15.44 6.20 -1.53
N ALA A 236 -14.36 6.52 -0.81
CA ALA A 236 -14.45 7.18 0.50
C ALA A 236 -15.06 8.60 0.38
N ALA A 237 -14.57 9.42 -0.54
CA ALA A 237 -15.11 10.78 -0.75
C ALA A 237 -16.59 10.78 -1.16
N GLN A 238 -17.03 9.79 -1.96
CA GLN A 238 -18.43 9.60 -2.32
C GLN A 238 -19.31 9.30 -1.10
N LYS A 239 -18.83 8.47 -0.15
CA LYS A 239 -19.53 8.21 1.12
C LYS A 239 -19.66 9.46 1.98
N GLU A 240 -18.74 10.42 1.83
CA GLU A 240 -18.79 11.74 2.46
C GLU A 240 -19.64 12.76 1.68
N GLY A 241 -20.38 12.30 0.66
CA GLY A 241 -21.31 13.12 -0.13
C GLY A 241 -20.66 13.93 -1.26
N LYS A 242 -19.39 13.70 -1.59
CA LYS A 242 -18.74 14.37 -2.73
C LYS A 242 -19.17 13.73 -4.05
N ASN A 243 -19.59 14.54 -5.02
CA ASN A 243 -20.00 14.06 -6.35
C ASN A 243 -18.79 13.83 -7.28
N LEU A 244 -17.80 13.08 -6.81
CA LEU A 244 -16.65 12.69 -7.62
C LEU A 244 -16.98 11.42 -8.41
N LYS A 245 -16.55 11.35 -9.67
CA LYS A 245 -16.83 10.22 -10.57
C LYS A 245 -15.52 9.65 -11.12
N ILE A 246 -15.52 8.34 -11.33
CA ILE A 246 -14.40 7.59 -11.91
C ILE A 246 -14.71 7.31 -13.39
N VAL A 247 -13.70 7.49 -14.23
CA VAL A 247 -13.64 7.01 -15.61
C VAL A 247 -12.78 5.76 -15.62
N TRP A 248 -13.42 4.60 -15.77
CA TRP A 248 -12.74 3.29 -15.73
C TRP A 248 -11.95 2.96 -17.00
N ASN A 249 -12.29 3.59 -18.12
CA ASN A 249 -11.62 3.39 -19.40
C ASN A 249 -10.13 3.78 -19.28
N GLY A 250 -9.24 2.82 -19.53
CA GLY A 250 -7.80 3.00 -19.38
C GLY A 250 -7.32 3.06 -17.93
N SER A 251 -8.12 2.63 -16.96
CA SER A 251 -7.63 2.40 -15.59
C SER A 251 -6.61 1.26 -15.56
N ILE A 252 -5.67 1.34 -14.62
CA ILE A 252 -4.65 0.31 -14.37
C ILE A 252 -4.92 -0.27 -13.00
N TYR A 253 -5.07 -1.58 -12.93
CA TYR A 253 -5.19 -2.29 -11.65
C TYR A 253 -3.83 -2.74 -11.15
N ASP A 254 -3.71 -2.86 -9.83
CA ASP A 254 -2.56 -3.47 -9.17
C ASP A 254 -3.03 -4.28 -7.96
N VAL A 255 -2.13 -5.13 -7.46
CA VAL A 255 -2.29 -5.92 -6.23
C VAL A 255 -1.34 -5.34 -5.19
N ASP A 256 -1.90 -4.81 -4.10
CA ASP A 256 -1.06 -4.54 -2.94
C ASP A 256 -0.74 -5.86 -2.24
N SER A 257 0.45 -5.92 -1.65
CA SER A 257 0.94 -7.09 -0.94
C SER A 257 1.52 -6.72 0.41
N TRP A 258 1.36 -7.61 1.39
CA TRP A 258 2.18 -7.59 2.59
C TRP A 258 3.57 -8.13 2.26
N ALA A 259 4.61 -7.39 2.66
CA ALA A 259 6.00 -7.81 2.63
C ALA A 259 6.63 -7.65 4.02
N ILE A 260 7.63 -8.48 4.32
CA ILE A 260 8.42 -8.39 5.56
C ILE A 260 9.77 -7.80 5.19
N PRO A 261 10.16 -6.60 5.70
CA PRO A 261 11.49 -6.06 5.47
C PRO A 261 12.59 -7.01 5.95
N LYS A 262 13.67 -7.11 5.16
CA LYS A 262 14.80 -7.99 5.44
C LYS A 262 15.44 -7.62 6.77
N GLY A 263 15.53 -8.57 7.71
CA GLY A 263 16.12 -8.30 9.02
C GLY A 263 15.17 -7.69 10.06
N SER A 264 13.84 -7.69 9.84
CA SER A 264 12.90 -7.42 10.93
C SER A 264 13.16 -8.39 12.11
N PRO A 265 13.27 -7.88 13.35
CA PRO A 265 13.47 -8.72 14.53
C PRO A 265 12.19 -9.47 14.95
N LYS A 266 11.03 -9.14 14.36
CA LYS A 266 9.72 -9.71 14.71
C LYS A 266 9.12 -10.52 13.55
N ARG A 267 9.98 -11.33 12.91
CA ARG A 267 9.62 -12.08 11.71
C ARG A 267 8.45 -13.04 11.94
N ASP A 268 8.39 -13.72 13.09
CA ASP A 268 7.32 -14.68 13.36
C ASP A 268 5.99 -13.97 13.70
N GLU A 269 6.03 -12.83 14.39
CA GLU A 269 4.87 -11.94 14.60
C GLU A 269 4.33 -11.41 13.27
N ALA A 270 5.23 -10.99 12.37
CA ALA A 270 4.88 -10.56 11.03
C ALA A 270 4.17 -11.68 10.25
N TYR A 271 4.66 -12.92 10.31
CA TYR A 271 3.96 -14.08 9.72
C TYR A 271 2.58 -14.31 10.33
N ARG A 272 2.43 -14.21 11.65
CA ARG A 272 1.13 -14.36 12.31
C ARG A 272 0.14 -13.28 11.87
N PHE A 273 0.59 -12.04 11.72
CA PHE A 273 -0.22 -10.94 11.21
C PHE A 273 -0.62 -11.18 9.75
N ILE A 274 0.33 -11.49 8.87
CA ILE A 274 0.06 -11.73 7.45
C ILE A 274 -0.93 -12.88 7.27
N LYS A 275 -0.74 -14.01 7.97
CA LYS A 275 -1.69 -15.13 7.94
C LYS A 275 -3.11 -14.72 8.34
N PHE A 276 -3.25 -13.82 9.31
CA PHE A 276 -4.56 -13.35 9.75
C PHE A 276 -5.20 -12.39 8.74
N ALA A 277 -4.38 -11.57 8.10
CA ALA A 277 -4.80 -10.49 7.22
C ALA A 277 -4.75 -10.86 5.72
N SER A 278 -4.78 -12.14 5.38
CA SER A 278 -4.63 -12.67 4.00
C SER A 278 -5.49 -13.90 3.77
#